data_AF-A0A3M0ZP38-F1
#
_entry.id   AF-A0A3M0ZP38-F1
#
_cell.length_a   1.000
_cell.length_b   1.000
_cell.length_c   1.000
_cell.angle_alpha   90.00
_cell.angle_beta   90.00
_cell.angle_gamma   90.00
#
_symmetry.space_group_name_H-M   'P 1'
#
loop_
_entity.id
_entity.type
_entity.pdbx_description
1 polymer ?
#
loop_
_entity_poly.entity_id
_entity_poly.type
_entity_poly.pdbx_seq_one_letter_code
_entity_poly.pdbx_strand_id
1 'polypeptide(L)'
;MARLRAANISYYTTLPFRLLQNEEFIEYEENNPKENARKLHEGEVDIAHIPITEYIAHGGYVSLDFGVAVKGRFAAISLFSYKPLRELSTIYLPPESDSAVMLLRLLLKERWNCAPHLERLPTNSSPIDYISGRKGALVIGDLALNNTGKFPFETNLSEEWAHHTRLPFVFTVWAARPENLTREIDLKINQTFHKAIAARESLALQYSDELSLPIDICSEHITKMIRYYFDAESLEGMKLFFQKAYKCGLTPKGLYRKACYSVSSGKHGHISQRRSISEILSDTVEGKPISIAEGIRIGKEAELSDLALAADSIRQKIFNTRTLSYAVKIESSDLTNYRKLDQALSKISSMDIDTLEIKLKNPPYDALDLYENFLNRIRKRFGGEIQMLSPVDLISLSTATGKPLYEISGRLIAAGLQRISDEGGEILVDSLRKERGILQCTSVEWIDAVRTFHKKGGKSSCCLKVEIGEGLEEWLLHLYKLRSLQNETNGFTAFSLLFGTGWDLVKLNALKVKLTMVCRLFLNNIPNVQETSMIEDPVMGILNLQFGANNVKIDLNKYNAS
;
A
#
# COMPACT_ATOMS: atom_id res chain seq x y z
N MET A 1 3.46 3.91 -32.42
CA MET A 1 3.03 4.23 -31.04
C MET A 1 3.10 2.96 -30.21
N ALA A 2 3.52 3.04 -28.95
CA ALA A 2 3.34 1.91 -28.05
C ALA A 2 1.84 1.70 -27.81
N ARG A 3 1.36 0.46 -27.91
CA ARG A 3 -0.02 0.10 -27.58
C ARG A 3 -0.20 0.14 -26.06
N LEU A 4 -1.39 0.52 -25.61
CA LEU A 4 -1.76 0.50 -24.20
C LEU A 4 -2.02 -0.96 -23.79
N ARG A 5 -1.30 -1.46 -22.79
CA ARG A 5 -1.44 -2.84 -22.31
C ARG A 5 -2.64 -2.93 -21.39
N ALA A 6 -3.61 -3.77 -21.73
CA ALA A 6 -4.87 -3.92 -21.02
C ALA A 6 -5.11 -5.38 -20.63
N ALA A 7 -5.37 -5.62 -19.34
CA ALA A 7 -5.74 -6.94 -18.84
C ALA A 7 -7.21 -7.00 -18.41
N ASN A 8 -8.00 -7.86 -19.06
CA ASN A 8 -9.38 -8.14 -18.64
C ASN A 8 -9.45 -9.40 -17.78
N ILE A 9 -10.49 -9.52 -16.97
CA ILE A 9 -10.79 -10.75 -16.23
C ILE A 9 -11.35 -11.77 -17.21
N SER A 10 -10.88 -13.01 -17.16
CA SER A 10 -11.30 -14.12 -18.02
C SER A 10 -12.59 -14.81 -17.54
N TYR A 11 -13.65 -14.07 -17.25
CA TYR A 11 -14.95 -14.60 -16.80
C TYR A 11 -16.08 -14.23 -17.77
N TYR A 12 -17.15 -15.03 -17.83
CA TYR A 12 -18.27 -14.71 -18.73
C TYR A 12 -18.93 -13.35 -18.41
N THR A 13 -18.93 -12.98 -17.12
CA THR A 13 -19.51 -11.71 -16.63
C THR A 13 -18.76 -10.47 -17.11
N THR A 14 -17.60 -10.63 -17.75
CA THR A 14 -16.76 -9.53 -18.26
C THR A 14 -16.61 -9.59 -19.77
N LEU A 15 -17.39 -10.45 -20.45
CA LEU A 15 -17.38 -10.64 -21.91
C LEU A 15 -17.50 -9.34 -22.71
N PRO A 16 -18.38 -8.37 -22.35
CA PRO A 16 -18.45 -7.14 -23.11
C PRO A 16 -17.08 -6.44 -23.22
N PHE A 17 -16.27 -6.48 -22.17
CA PHE A 17 -14.96 -5.82 -22.17
C PHE A 17 -13.93 -6.48 -23.09
N ARG A 18 -14.17 -7.71 -23.60
CA ARG A 18 -13.32 -8.37 -24.62
C ARG A 18 -13.20 -7.57 -25.91
N LEU A 19 -14.16 -6.70 -26.22
CA LEU A 19 -14.11 -5.85 -27.41
C LEU A 19 -12.92 -4.90 -27.44
N LEU A 20 -12.26 -4.63 -26.30
CA LEU A 20 -10.99 -3.91 -26.28
C LEU A 20 -9.90 -4.56 -27.15
N GLN A 21 -9.94 -5.89 -27.32
CA GLN A 21 -8.95 -6.59 -28.16
C GLN A 21 -8.98 -6.16 -29.64
N ASN A 22 -10.09 -5.58 -30.09
CA ASN A 22 -10.28 -5.13 -31.47
C ASN A 22 -9.75 -3.71 -31.70
N GLU A 23 -9.36 -3.00 -30.65
CA GLU A 23 -8.84 -1.65 -30.75
C GLU A 23 -7.35 -1.68 -31.10
N GLU A 24 -6.95 -1.12 -32.24
CA GLU A 24 -5.56 -1.17 -32.72
C GLU A 24 -4.53 -0.54 -31.77
N PHE A 25 -4.99 0.31 -30.85
CA PHE A 25 -4.17 0.97 -29.84
C PHE A 25 -4.04 0.17 -28.53
N ILE A 26 -4.69 -0.99 -28.42
CA ILE A 26 -4.66 -1.85 -27.24
C ILE A 26 -3.78 -3.08 -27.51
N GLU A 27 -2.96 -3.44 -26.53
CA GLU A 27 -2.37 -4.77 -26.40
C GLU A 27 -3.17 -5.51 -25.32
N TYR A 28 -3.89 -6.55 -25.73
CA TYR A 28 -4.92 -7.17 -24.90
C TYR A 28 -4.48 -8.53 -24.36
N GLU A 29 -4.77 -8.77 -23.10
CA GLU A 29 -4.66 -10.09 -22.48
C GLU A 29 -5.80 -10.35 -21.50
N GLU A 30 -6.01 -11.63 -21.18
CA GLU A 30 -6.96 -12.07 -20.16
C GLU A 30 -6.27 -12.91 -19.12
N ASN A 31 -6.56 -12.65 -17.85
CA ASN A 31 -6.09 -13.47 -16.74
C ASN A 31 -7.17 -13.58 -15.66
N ASN A 32 -6.89 -14.36 -14.62
CA ASN A 32 -7.71 -14.37 -13.42
C ASN A 32 -7.61 -13.01 -12.68
N PRO A 33 -8.58 -12.67 -11.80
CA PRO A 33 -8.62 -11.36 -11.15
C PRO A 33 -7.39 -11.01 -10.31
N LYS A 34 -6.75 -11.99 -9.67
CA LYS A 34 -5.55 -11.77 -8.84
C LYS A 34 -4.33 -11.47 -9.71
N GLU A 35 -4.21 -12.18 -10.82
CA GLU A 35 -3.12 -11.97 -11.78
C GLU A 35 -3.23 -10.60 -12.44
N ASN A 36 -4.44 -10.15 -12.81
CA ASN A 36 -4.64 -8.79 -13.30
C ASN A 36 -4.21 -7.72 -12.29
N ALA A 37 -4.55 -7.91 -11.01
CA ALA A 37 -4.15 -7.01 -9.95
C ALA A 37 -2.63 -6.98 -9.77
N ARG A 38 -1.98 -8.15 -9.81
CA ARG A 38 -0.51 -8.29 -9.79
C ARG A 38 0.13 -7.56 -10.96
N LYS A 39 -0.28 -7.84 -12.20
CA LYS A 39 0.26 -7.21 -13.41
C LYS A 39 0.06 -5.70 -13.43
N LEU A 40 -1.09 -5.20 -12.95
CA LEU A 40 -1.32 -3.76 -12.80
C LEU A 40 -0.46 -3.16 -11.68
N HIS A 41 -0.15 -3.93 -10.64
CA HIS A 41 0.72 -3.46 -9.57
C HIS A 41 2.18 -3.36 -10.04
N GLU A 42 2.65 -4.36 -10.78
CA GLU A 42 4.04 -4.51 -11.21
C GLU A 42 4.43 -3.71 -12.46
N GLY A 43 3.47 -3.09 -13.15
CA GLY A 43 3.78 -2.32 -14.36
C GLY A 43 3.74 -3.12 -15.66
N GLU A 44 3.40 -4.41 -15.59
CA GLU A 44 3.27 -5.29 -16.76
C GLU A 44 2.12 -4.87 -17.68
N VAL A 45 1.02 -4.37 -17.10
CA VAL A 45 -0.09 -3.76 -17.84
C VAL A 45 -0.37 -2.34 -17.39
N ASP A 46 -0.99 -1.54 -18.24
CA ASP A 46 -1.24 -0.11 -18.02
C ASP A 46 -2.63 0.15 -17.42
N ILE A 47 -3.62 -0.63 -17.85
CA ILE A 47 -4.96 -0.69 -17.28
C ILE A 47 -5.33 -2.15 -17.00
N ALA A 48 -6.09 -2.41 -15.94
CA ALA A 48 -6.58 -3.74 -15.67
C ALA A 48 -7.95 -3.75 -15.02
N HIS A 49 -8.72 -4.79 -15.33
CA HIS A 49 -9.94 -5.13 -14.64
C HIS A 49 -9.59 -5.91 -13.37
N ILE A 50 -9.80 -5.31 -12.20
CA ILE A 50 -9.33 -5.84 -10.91
C ILE A 50 -10.47 -5.95 -9.88
N PRO A 51 -10.33 -6.81 -8.85
CA PRO A 51 -11.24 -6.83 -7.71
C PRO A 51 -11.30 -5.46 -7.00
N ILE A 52 -12.48 -5.08 -6.53
CA ILE A 52 -12.67 -3.85 -5.75
C ILE A 52 -11.80 -3.82 -4.47
N THR A 53 -11.50 -5.01 -3.92
CA THR A 53 -10.64 -5.16 -2.74
C THR A 53 -9.19 -4.80 -3.03
N GLU A 54 -8.69 -5.13 -4.21
CA GLU A 54 -7.33 -4.75 -4.64
C GLU A 54 -7.26 -3.24 -4.89
N TYR A 55 -8.31 -2.68 -5.51
CA TYR A 55 -8.42 -1.24 -5.72
C TYR A 55 -8.33 -0.44 -4.41
N ILE A 56 -9.16 -0.82 -3.41
CA ILE A 56 -9.19 -0.11 -2.13
C ILE A 56 -7.92 -0.35 -1.30
N ALA A 57 -7.35 -1.56 -1.34
CA ALA A 57 -6.14 -1.90 -0.59
C ALA A 57 -4.92 -1.14 -1.12
N HIS A 58 -4.81 -0.97 -2.44
CA HIS A 58 -3.71 -0.21 -3.04
C HIS A 58 -3.84 1.30 -2.80
N GLY A 59 -5.03 1.89 -2.98
CA GLY A 59 -5.30 3.31 -2.73
C GLY A 59 -4.62 4.32 -3.68
N GLY A 60 -3.75 3.86 -4.58
CA GLY A 60 -3.04 4.69 -5.57
C GLY A 60 -3.63 4.70 -6.97
N TYR A 61 -4.62 3.86 -7.26
CA TYR A 61 -5.21 3.74 -8.60
C TYR A 61 -6.30 4.80 -8.86
N VAL A 62 -6.53 5.08 -10.15
CA VAL A 62 -7.76 5.74 -10.62
C VAL A 62 -8.68 4.70 -11.24
N SER A 63 -9.97 4.80 -10.93
CA SER A 63 -11.00 3.96 -11.54
C SER A 63 -11.50 4.62 -12.82
N LEU A 64 -11.69 3.81 -13.86
CA LEU A 64 -12.55 4.14 -14.98
C LEU A 64 -14.03 4.10 -14.55
N ASP A 65 -14.92 4.51 -15.45
CA ASP A 65 -16.38 4.51 -15.23
C ASP A 65 -17.03 3.11 -15.37
N PHE A 66 -16.23 2.06 -15.45
CA PHE A 66 -16.69 0.73 -15.83
C PHE A 66 -16.15 -0.39 -14.92
N GLY A 67 -16.93 -1.45 -14.79
CA GLY A 67 -16.58 -2.67 -14.07
C GLY A 67 -17.78 -3.60 -13.97
N VAL A 68 -17.92 -4.32 -12.86
CA VAL A 68 -19.08 -5.20 -12.61
C VAL A 68 -19.73 -4.79 -11.30
N ALA A 69 -20.94 -4.24 -11.40
CA ALA A 69 -21.79 -3.96 -10.26
C ALA A 69 -23.14 -4.68 -10.39
N VAL A 70 -23.76 -5.00 -9.26
CA VAL A 70 -25.04 -5.72 -9.19
C VAL A 70 -25.94 -5.08 -8.17
N LYS A 71 -27.21 -4.85 -8.52
CA LYS A 71 -28.25 -4.45 -7.58
C LYS A 71 -29.27 -5.57 -7.42
N GLY A 72 -29.28 -6.20 -6.24
CA GLY A 72 -30.20 -7.30 -5.93
C GLY A 72 -29.57 -8.68 -6.12
N ARG A 73 -30.42 -9.68 -6.39
CA ARG A 73 -30.02 -11.08 -6.46
C ARG A 73 -29.21 -11.39 -7.70
N PHE A 74 -28.06 -12.03 -7.51
CA PHE A 74 -27.19 -12.49 -8.59
C PHE A 74 -26.64 -13.87 -8.27
N ALA A 75 -27.26 -14.90 -8.86
CA ALA A 75 -27.09 -16.30 -8.46
C ALA A 75 -25.66 -16.83 -8.60
N ALA A 76 -24.79 -16.13 -9.34
CA ALA A 76 -23.39 -16.47 -9.47
C ALA A 76 -22.56 -16.18 -8.20
N ILE A 77 -23.12 -15.65 -7.11
CA ILE A 77 -22.42 -15.42 -5.84
C ILE A 77 -23.34 -15.75 -4.67
N SER A 78 -23.26 -16.99 -4.17
CA SER A 78 -24.14 -17.50 -3.14
C SER A 78 -23.37 -18.31 -2.09
N LEU A 79 -23.80 -18.18 -0.83
CA LEU A 79 -23.39 -19.04 0.28
C LEU A 79 -24.40 -20.19 0.40
N PHE A 80 -23.93 -21.42 0.23
CA PHE A 80 -24.76 -22.63 0.32
C PHE A 80 -24.51 -23.38 1.63
N SER A 81 -25.55 -23.95 2.22
CA SER A 81 -25.44 -24.73 3.46
C SER A 81 -26.67 -25.60 3.76
N TYR A 82 -26.50 -26.56 4.69
CA TYR A 82 -27.60 -27.39 5.22
C TYR A 82 -28.30 -26.80 6.45
N LYS A 83 -27.78 -25.71 7.01
CA LYS A 83 -28.29 -25.04 8.21
C LYS A 83 -28.40 -23.54 7.97
N PRO A 84 -29.29 -22.82 8.68
CA PRO A 84 -29.35 -21.37 8.59
C PRO A 84 -27.98 -20.73 8.88
N LEU A 85 -27.68 -19.61 8.22
CA LEU A 85 -26.38 -18.92 8.31
C LEU A 85 -25.90 -18.69 9.75
N ARG A 86 -26.80 -18.35 10.67
CA ARG A 86 -26.49 -18.10 12.09
C ARG A 86 -26.08 -19.36 12.87
N GLU A 87 -26.40 -20.55 12.36
CA GLU A 87 -26.02 -21.82 12.96
C GLU A 87 -24.71 -22.37 12.42
N LEU A 88 -24.13 -21.76 11.38
CA LEU A 88 -22.89 -22.26 10.78
C LEU A 88 -21.71 -22.07 11.73
N SER A 89 -20.92 -23.13 11.91
CA SER A 89 -19.66 -23.09 12.65
C SER A 89 -18.50 -22.68 11.76
N THR A 90 -18.56 -23.05 10.47
CA THR A 90 -17.49 -22.84 9.49
C THR A 90 -18.08 -22.41 8.16
N ILE A 91 -17.43 -21.44 7.50
CA ILE A 91 -17.69 -21.11 6.10
C ILE A 91 -16.40 -21.25 5.31
N TYR A 92 -16.42 -22.14 4.34
CA TYR A 92 -15.34 -22.31 3.38
C TYR A 92 -15.37 -21.21 2.33
N LEU A 93 -14.21 -20.60 2.08
CA LEU A 93 -14.05 -19.49 1.16
C LEU A 93 -13.37 -19.94 -0.13
N PRO A 94 -13.78 -19.39 -1.30
CA PRO A 94 -13.16 -19.73 -2.56
C PRO A 94 -11.72 -19.19 -2.61
N PRO A 95 -10.80 -19.87 -3.32
CA PRO A 95 -9.41 -19.44 -3.46
C PRO A 95 -9.26 -18.13 -4.25
N GLU A 96 -10.18 -17.84 -5.17
CA GLU A 96 -9.97 -16.83 -6.24
C GLU A 96 -10.72 -15.51 -6.11
N SER A 97 -11.70 -15.37 -5.19
CA SER A 97 -12.50 -14.12 -5.08
C SER A 97 -12.36 -13.43 -3.75
N ASP A 98 -11.62 -12.31 -3.75
CA ASP A 98 -11.46 -11.46 -2.56
C ASP A 98 -12.64 -10.50 -2.37
N SER A 99 -13.26 -10.00 -3.44
CA SER A 99 -14.44 -9.13 -3.36
C SER A 99 -15.63 -9.79 -2.65
N ALA A 100 -15.97 -11.04 -3.04
CA ALA A 100 -17.08 -11.76 -2.43
C ALA A 100 -16.79 -12.14 -0.97
N VAL A 101 -15.54 -12.52 -0.67
CA VAL A 101 -15.10 -12.82 0.71
C VAL A 101 -15.16 -11.57 1.59
N MET A 102 -14.75 -10.42 1.07
CA MET A 102 -14.82 -9.16 1.80
C MET A 102 -16.26 -8.74 2.09
N LEU A 103 -17.16 -8.88 1.10
CA LEU A 103 -18.58 -8.62 1.28
C LEU A 103 -19.19 -9.57 2.34
N LEU A 104 -18.87 -10.86 2.28
CA LEU A 104 -19.30 -11.83 3.29
C LEU A 104 -18.84 -11.42 4.69
N ARG A 105 -17.55 -11.12 4.87
CA ARG A 105 -16.97 -10.67 6.15
C ARG A 105 -17.69 -9.43 6.69
N LEU A 106 -18.00 -8.49 5.81
CA LEU A 106 -18.72 -7.27 6.19
C LEU A 106 -20.15 -7.58 6.65
N LEU A 107 -20.89 -8.37 5.88
CA LEU A 107 -22.28 -8.71 6.20
C LEU A 107 -22.39 -9.59 7.46
N LEU A 108 -21.43 -10.50 7.70
CA LEU A 108 -21.34 -11.29 8.94
C LEU A 108 -21.26 -10.38 10.17
N LYS A 109 -20.46 -9.31 10.10
CA LYS A 109 -20.34 -8.31 11.18
C LYS A 109 -21.58 -7.42 11.30
N GLU A 110 -21.98 -6.76 10.22
CA GLU A 110 -22.98 -5.67 10.27
C GLU A 110 -24.42 -6.16 10.28
N ARG A 111 -24.71 -7.29 9.60
CA ARG A 111 -26.08 -7.74 9.37
C ARG A 111 -26.46 -8.94 10.21
N TRP A 112 -25.60 -9.96 10.24
CA TRP A 112 -25.91 -11.22 10.92
C TRP A 112 -25.38 -11.29 12.35
N ASN A 113 -24.44 -10.42 12.70
CA ASN A 113 -23.75 -10.38 13.99
C ASN A 113 -23.29 -11.78 14.44
N CYS A 114 -22.63 -12.50 13.53
CA CYS A 114 -22.09 -13.83 13.79
C CYS A 114 -20.64 -13.94 13.28
N ALA A 115 -19.89 -14.86 13.88
CA ALA A 115 -18.46 -15.05 13.61
C ALA A 115 -18.12 -16.52 13.38
N PRO A 116 -18.64 -17.15 12.30
CA PRO A 116 -18.21 -18.49 11.93
C PRO A 116 -16.71 -18.50 11.61
N HIS A 117 -16.05 -19.65 11.81
CA HIS A 117 -14.67 -19.83 11.38
C HIS A 117 -14.60 -19.74 9.84
N LEU A 118 -13.79 -18.81 9.32
CA LEU A 118 -13.62 -18.61 7.89
C LEU A 118 -12.33 -19.29 7.43
N GLU A 119 -12.47 -20.31 6.60
CA GLU A 119 -11.35 -21.13 6.12
C GLU A 119 -11.25 -21.02 4.60
N ARG A 120 -10.11 -20.56 4.08
CA ARG A 120 -9.92 -20.46 2.63
C ARG A 120 -9.37 -21.77 2.09
N LEU A 121 -10.03 -22.30 1.08
CA LEU A 121 -9.65 -23.57 0.47
C LEU A 121 -8.42 -23.44 -0.45
N PRO A 122 -7.65 -24.52 -0.63
CA PRO A 122 -6.57 -24.58 -1.61
C PRO A 122 -7.06 -24.36 -3.05
N THR A 123 -6.14 -23.91 -3.91
CA THR A 123 -6.36 -23.90 -5.38
C THR A 123 -6.75 -25.30 -5.85
N ASN A 124 -7.69 -25.40 -6.79
CA ASN A 124 -8.30 -26.64 -7.32
C ASN A 124 -9.27 -27.39 -6.39
N SER A 125 -9.60 -26.85 -5.21
CA SER A 125 -10.69 -27.39 -4.39
C SER A 125 -12.04 -26.82 -4.81
N SER A 126 -13.07 -27.67 -4.92
CA SER A 126 -14.45 -27.22 -5.12
C SER A 126 -15.10 -26.93 -3.76
N PRO A 127 -15.51 -25.68 -3.45
CA PRO A 127 -16.09 -25.37 -2.14
C PRO A 127 -17.37 -26.15 -1.82
N ILE A 128 -18.07 -26.64 -2.86
CA ILE A 128 -19.32 -27.40 -2.68
C ILE A 128 -19.10 -28.73 -1.94
N ASP A 129 -17.94 -29.36 -2.13
CA ASP A 129 -17.61 -30.68 -1.59
C ASP A 129 -17.41 -30.65 -0.07
N TYR A 130 -17.17 -29.46 0.49
CA TYR A 130 -16.91 -29.26 1.91
C TYR A 130 -18.17 -28.93 2.71
N ILE A 131 -19.32 -28.74 2.04
CA ILE A 131 -20.59 -28.42 2.69
C ILE A 131 -21.12 -29.66 3.41
N SER A 132 -21.25 -29.57 4.73
CA SER A 132 -21.72 -30.68 5.57
C SER A 132 -22.19 -30.18 6.94
N GLY A 133 -23.30 -30.72 7.46
CA GLY A 133 -23.80 -30.38 8.79
C GLY A 133 -23.92 -28.87 9.04
N ARG A 134 -23.07 -28.33 9.93
CA ARG A 134 -22.98 -26.89 10.29
C ARG A 134 -21.91 -26.12 9.50
N LYS A 135 -21.42 -26.69 8.40
CA LYS A 135 -20.41 -26.08 7.52
C LYS A 135 -21.08 -25.65 6.21
N GLY A 136 -20.88 -24.39 5.84
CA GLY A 136 -21.31 -23.85 4.55
C GLY A 136 -20.12 -23.47 3.67
N ALA A 137 -20.38 -23.10 2.42
CA ALA A 137 -19.34 -22.61 1.52
C ALA A 137 -19.83 -21.44 0.68
N LEU A 138 -18.98 -20.41 0.59
CA LEU A 138 -19.16 -19.33 -0.36
C LEU A 138 -18.73 -19.83 -1.74
N VAL A 139 -19.66 -19.82 -2.69
CA VAL A 139 -19.46 -20.32 -4.05
C VAL A 139 -19.69 -19.18 -5.03
N ILE A 140 -18.86 -19.14 -6.07
CA ILE A 140 -18.86 -18.08 -7.08
C ILE A 140 -18.92 -18.66 -8.50
N GLY A 141 -19.34 -17.84 -9.45
CA GLY A 141 -19.35 -18.15 -10.87
C GLY A 141 -20.29 -19.30 -11.24
N ASP A 142 -19.85 -20.10 -12.20
CA ASP A 142 -20.65 -21.18 -12.79
C ASP A 142 -20.96 -22.28 -11.78
N LEU A 143 -20.03 -22.52 -10.84
CA LEU A 143 -20.24 -23.47 -9.76
C LEU A 143 -21.41 -23.04 -8.86
N ALA A 144 -21.60 -21.73 -8.64
CA ALA A 144 -22.74 -21.23 -7.88
C ALA A 144 -24.04 -21.42 -8.66
N LEU A 145 -24.04 -21.06 -9.95
CA LEU A 145 -25.20 -21.23 -10.83
C LEU A 145 -25.69 -22.67 -10.88
N ASN A 146 -24.76 -23.60 -11.11
CA ASN A 146 -25.02 -25.03 -11.20
C ASN A 146 -25.49 -25.66 -9.87
N ASN A 147 -25.42 -24.94 -8.76
CA ASN A 147 -25.87 -25.41 -7.45
C ASN A 147 -27.04 -24.61 -6.86
N THR A 148 -27.60 -23.67 -7.62
CA THR A 148 -28.82 -22.94 -7.24
C THR A 148 -29.95 -23.91 -6.94
N GLY A 149 -30.60 -23.73 -5.78
CA GLY A 149 -31.71 -24.60 -5.35
C GLY A 149 -31.34 -26.03 -4.95
N LYS A 150 -30.05 -26.42 -4.97
CA LYS A 150 -29.61 -27.77 -4.55
C LYS A 150 -29.39 -27.92 -3.04
N PHE A 151 -29.36 -26.81 -2.31
CA PHE A 151 -29.17 -26.77 -0.85
C PHE A 151 -30.40 -26.15 -0.18
N PRO A 152 -30.77 -26.59 1.04
CA PRO A 152 -31.94 -26.07 1.74
C PRO A 152 -31.77 -24.60 2.15
N PHE A 153 -30.53 -24.13 2.31
CA PHE A 153 -30.23 -22.72 2.58
C PHE A 153 -29.25 -22.17 1.56
N GLU A 154 -29.68 -21.09 0.91
CA GLU A 154 -28.91 -20.30 -0.03
C GLU A 154 -28.99 -18.82 0.37
N THR A 155 -27.85 -18.19 0.61
CA THR A 155 -27.77 -16.76 0.93
C THR A 155 -27.02 -16.02 -0.16
N ASN A 156 -27.71 -15.15 -0.90
CA ASN A 156 -27.13 -14.40 -2.00
C ASN A 156 -26.51 -13.08 -1.51
N LEU A 157 -25.20 -12.90 -1.63
CA LEU A 157 -24.54 -11.78 -0.94
C LEU A 157 -24.92 -10.40 -1.50
N SER A 158 -25.11 -10.27 -2.83
CA SER A 158 -25.50 -9.00 -3.44
C SER A 158 -26.95 -8.62 -3.13
N GLU A 159 -27.83 -9.62 -3.00
CA GLU A 159 -29.20 -9.43 -2.52
C GLU A 159 -29.21 -8.88 -1.10
N GLU A 160 -28.39 -9.44 -0.21
CA GLU A 160 -28.35 -9.05 1.18
C GLU A 160 -27.70 -7.68 1.40
N TRP A 161 -26.72 -7.34 0.57
CA TRP A 161 -26.20 -5.98 0.46
C TRP A 161 -27.29 -5.00 0.02
N ALA A 162 -28.02 -5.33 -1.06
CA ALA A 162 -29.08 -4.46 -1.59
C ALA A 162 -30.24 -4.30 -0.62
N HIS A 163 -30.63 -5.34 0.11
CA HIS A 163 -31.65 -5.26 1.16
C HIS A 163 -31.21 -4.35 2.31
N HIS A 164 -29.94 -4.42 2.71
CA HIS A 164 -29.43 -3.63 3.83
C HIS A 164 -29.16 -2.16 3.45
N THR A 165 -28.71 -1.89 2.24
CA THR A 165 -28.22 -0.55 1.84
C THR A 165 -29.08 0.14 0.80
N ARG A 166 -29.94 -0.60 0.09
CA ARG A 166 -30.66 -0.17 -1.13
C ARG A 166 -29.76 0.21 -2.32
N LEU A 167 -28.46 -0.03 -2.20
CA LEU A 167 -27.45 0.32 -3.20
C LEU A 167 -26.92 -0.94 -3.89
N PRO A 168 -26.45 -0.82 -5.15
CA PRO A 168 -25.69 -1.88 -5.79
C PRO A 168 -24.37 -2.16 -5.06
N PHE A 169 -23.85 -3.37 -5.24
CA PHE A 169 -22.49 -3.75 -4.85
C PHE A 169 -21.58 -3.77 -6.07
N VAL A 170 -20.40 -3.15 -5.97
CA VAL A 170 -19.36 -3.16 -7.02
C VAL A 170 -18.37 -4.27 -6.71
N PHE A 171 -18.27 -5.29 -7.57
CA PHE A 171 -17.36 -6.42 -7.38
C PHE A 171 -15.97 -6.16 -7.95
N THR A 172 -15.91 -5.53 -9.13
CA THR A 172 -14.67 -5.29 -9.87
C THR A 172 -14.72 -3.92 -10.52
N VAL A 173 -13.55 -3.34 -10.75
CA VAL A 173 -13.38 -2.03 -11.40
C VAL A 173 -12.31 -2.14 -12.47
N TRP A 174 -12.47 -1.42 -13.57
CA TRP A 174 -11.35 -1.10 -14.42
C TRP A 174 -10.52 -0.01 -13.75
N ALA A 175 -9.27 -0.33 -13.44
CA ALA A 175 -8.34 0.55 -12.77
C ALA A 175 -7.11 0.82 -13.64
N ALA A 176 -6.55 2.00 -13.46
CA ALA A 176 -5.30 2.41 -14.09
C ALA A 176 -4.37 3.03 -13.06
N ARG A 177 -3.07 2.98 -13.34
CA ARG A 177 -2.13 3.89 -12.68
C ARG A 177 -2.36 5.30 -13.24
N PRO A 178 -2.45 6.35 -12.40
CA PRO A 178 -2.79 7.71 -12.85
C PRO A 178 -1.93 8.22 -14.01
N GLU A 179 -0.65 7.87 -14.03
CA GLU A 179 0.33 8.25 -15.05
C GLU A 179 0.08 7.62 -16.43
N ASN A 180 -0.70 6.54 -16.49
CA ASN A 180 -0.89 5.73 -17.69
C ASN A 180 -2.19 6.02 -18.43
N LEU A 181 -3.05 6.88 -17.88
CA LEU A 181 -4.38 7.12 -18.41
C LEU A 181 -4.53 8.58 -18.83
N THR A 182 -4.47 8.84 -20.14
CA THR A 182 -4.76 10.17 -20.70
C THR A 182 -6.25 10.35 -20.96
N ARG A 183 -6.73 11.61 -21.10
CA ARG A 183 -8.13 11.90 -21.43
C ARG A 183 -8.55 11.28 -22.76
N GLU A 184 -7.67 11.29 -23.75
CA GLU A 184 -7.96 10.72 -25.07
C GLU A 184 -8.11 9.20 -24.99
N ILE A 185 -7.19 8.53 -24.28
CA ILE A 185 -7.23 7.09 -24.08
C ILE A 185 -8.48 6.70 -23.28
N ASP A 186 -8.78 7.41 -22.19
CA ASP A 186 -9.99 7.20 -21.41
C ASP A 186 -11.26 7.43 -22.24
N LEU A 187 -11.33 8.48 -23.07
CA LEU A 187 -12.45 8.69 -23.98
C LEU A 187 -12.60 7.55 -25.00
N LYS A 188 -11.49 7.06 -25.58
CA LYS A 188 -11.52 5.92 -26.52
C LYS A 188 -11.98 4.65 -25.82
N ILE A 189 -11.40 4.31 -24.66
CA ILE A 189 -11.80 3.15 -23.86
C ILE A 189 -13.28 3.25 -23.46
N ASN A 190 -13.72 4.40 -22.95
CA ASN A 190 -15.11 4.63 -22.56
C ASN A 190 -16.05 4.49 -23.77
N GLN A 191 -15.67 4.98 -24.96
CA GLN A 191 -16.43 4.77 -26.18
C GLN A 191 -16.51 3.29 -26.56
N THR A 192 -15.40 2.55 -26.50
CA THR A 192 -15.35 1.11 -26.77
C THR A 192 -16.21 0.35 -25.77
N PHE A 193 -16.15 0.67 -24.48
CA PHE A 193 -16.98 0.07 -23.45
C PHE A 193 -18.47 0.38 -23.62
N HIS A 194 -18.83 1.62 -23.97
CA HIS A 194 -20.22 1.95 -24.28
C HIS A 194 -20.75 1.16 -25.49
N LYS A 195 -19.96 1.04 -26.57
CA LYS A 195 -20.31 0.20 -27.74
C LYS A 195 -20.45 -1.27 -27.33
N ALA A 196 -19.51 -1.77 -26.52
CA ALA A 196 -19.50 -3.14 -26.05
C ALA A 196 -20.73 -3.50 -25.21
N ILE A 197 -21.08 -2.62 -24.28
CA ILE A 197 -22.27 -2.79 -23.45
C ILE A 197 -23.52 -2.69 -24.32
N ALA A 198 -23.58 -1.77 -25.29
CA ALA A 198 -24.72 -1.71 -26.23
C ALA A 198 -24.88 -3.01 -27.04
N ALA A 199 -23.77 -3.64 -27.44
CA ALA A 199 -23.74 -4.90 -28.20
C ALA A 199 -23.79 -6.17 -27.33
N ARG A 200 -23.97 -6.05 -26.01
CA ARG A 200 -23.82 -7.18 -25.07
C ARG A 200 -24.75 -8.36 -25.32
N GLU A 201 -25.93 -8.13 -25.89
CA GLU A 201 -26.88 -9.18 -26.23
C GLU A 201 -26.37 -10.07 -27.37
N SER A 202 -25.86 -9.45 -28.46
CA SER A 202 -25.26 -10.21 -29.57
C SER A 202 -23.96 -10.90 -29.15
N LEU A 203 -23.18 -10.28 -28.26
CA LEU A 203 -21.98 -10.90 -27.69
C LEU A 203 -22.34 -12.12 -26.83
N ALA A 204 -23.36 -12.02 -25.99
CA ALA A 204 -23.81 -13.14 -25.15
C ALA A 204 -24.20 -14.37 -26.00
N LEU A 205 -24.84 -14.15 -27.15
CA LEU A 205 -25.17 -15.22 -28.11
C LEU A 205 -23.90 -15.84 -28.71
N GLN A 206 -22.96 -15.01 -29.18
CA GLN A 206 -21.71 -15.48 -29.80
C GLN A 206 -20.85 -16.33 -28.85
N TYR A 207 -20.83 -15.99 -27.56
CA TYR A 207 -19.98 -16.65 -26.56
C TYR A 207 -20.69 -17.77 -25.78
N SER A 208 -21.98 -17.98 -26.01
CA SER A 208 -22.72 -19.05 -25.35
C SER A 208 -22.22 -20.45 -25.72
N ASP A 209 -21.85 -20.64 -26.99
CA ASP A 209 -21.29 -21.90 -27.51
C ASP A 209 -19.90 -22.19 -26.92
N GLU A 210 -19.07 -21.16 -26.67
CA GLU A 210 -17.73 -21.29 -26.09
C GLU A 210 -17.79 -21.73 -24.60
N LEU A 211 -18.83 -21.30 -23.87
CA LEU A 211 -18.88 -21.40 -22.42
C LEU A 211 -19.71 -22.57 -21.89
N SER A 212 -20.43 -23.30 -22.75
CA SER A 212 -21.29 -24.44 -22.34
C SER A 212 -22.30 -24.10 -21.23
N LEU A 213 -22.76 -22.84 -21.18
CA LEU A 213 -23.74 -22.35 -20.22
C LEU A 213 -25.11 -22.17 -20.89
N PRO A 214 -26.24 -22.34 -20.18
CA PRO A 214 -27.56 -22.06 -20.72
C PRO A 214 -27.65 -20.60 -21.22
N ILE A 215 -27.95 -20.43 -22.52
CA ILE A 215 -28.04 -19.13 -23.20
C ILE A 215 -28.91 -18.14 -22.42
N ASP A 216 -30.03 -18.61 -21.88
CA ASP A 216 -30.99 -17.76 -21.18
C ASP A 216 -30.40 -17.12 -19.91
N ILE A 217 -29.60 -17.88 -19.15
CA ILE A 217 -28.96 -17.41 -17.91
C ILE A 217 -27.84 -16.41 -18.22
N CYS A 218 -26.98 -16.75 -19.19
CA CYS A 218 -25.90 -15.85 -19.62
C CYS A 218 -26.45 -14.55 -20.19
N SER A 219 -27.46 -14.64 -21.05
CA SER A 219 -28.13 -13.50 -21.64
C SER A 219 -28.76 -12.63 -20.55
N GLU A 220 -29.51 -13.19 -19.61
CA GLU A 220 -30.14 -12.42 -18.53
C GLU A 220 -29.11 -11.72 -17.64
N HIS A 221 -28.05 -12.42 -17.24
CA HIS A 221 -27.00 -11.87 -16.40
C HIS A 221 -26.29 -10.69 -17.06
N ILE A 222 -25.84 -10.88 -18.30
CA ILE A 222 -25.09 -9.88 -19.06
C ILE A 222 -25.99 -8.72 -19.49
N THR A 223 -27.25 -8.98 -19.85
CA THR A 223 -28.10 -7.93 -20.43
C THR A 223 -28.85 -7.12 -19.37
N LYS A 224 -29.28 -7.74 -18.26
CA LYS A 224 -30.22 -7.17 -17.28
C LYS A 224 -29.67 -7.06 -15.86
N MET A 225 -28.88 -8.03 -15.38
CA MET A 225 -28.47 -8.05 -13.97
C MET A 225 -27.21 -7.22 -13.69
N ILE A 226 -26.22 -7.28 -14.58
CA ILE A 226 -24.94 -6.59 -14.39
C ILE A 226 -25.05 -5.12 -14.84
N ARG A 227 -24.64 -4.22 -13.95
CA ARG A 227 -24.37 -2.82 -14.23
C ARG A 227 -22.90 -2.65 -14.57
N TYR A 228 -22.62 -2.54 -15.86
CA TYR A 228 -21.25 -2.38 -16.34
C TYR A 228 -20.71 -0.96 -16.23
N TYR A 229 -21.59 0.03 -16.31
CA TYR A 229 -21.27 1.45 -16.12
C TYR A 229 -21.60 1.86 -14.68
N PHE A 230 -20.70 2.59 -14.03
CA PHE A 230 -20.90 3.08 -12.68
C PHE A 230 -21.74 4.36 -12.67
N ASP A 231 -23.05 4.17 -12.59
CA ASP A 231 -24.00 5.23 -12.28
C ASP A 231 -23.83 5.80 -10.86
N ALA A 232 -24.58 6.85 -10.53
CA ALA A 232 -24.51 7.50 -9.22
C ALA A 232 -24.75 6.54 -8.05
N GLU A 233 -25.69 5.60 -8.19
CA GLU A 233 -25.97 4.57 -7.16
C GLU A 233 -24.78 3.60 -6.99
N SER A 234 -24.12 3.21 -8.07
CA SER A 234 -22.92 2.35 -8.05
C SER A 234 -21.77 3.01 -7.33
N LEU A 235 -21.55 4.30 -7.60
CA LEU A 235 -20.53 5.09 -6.91
C LEU A 235 -20.86 5.30 -5.43
N GLU A 236 -22.13 5.49 -5.09
CA GLU A 236 -22.58 5.60 -3.69
C GLU A 236 -22.42 4.27 -2.95
N GLY A 237 -22.83 3.16 -3.57
CA GLY A 237 -22.66 1.81 -3.03
C GLY A 237 -21.21 1.48 -2.75
N MET A 238 -20.32 1.81 -3.68
CA MET A 238 -18.86 1.65 -3.50
C MET A 238 -18.31 2.51 -2.36
N LYS A 239 -18.68 3.79 -2.28
CA LYS A 239 -18.25 4.68 -1.17
C LYS A 239 -18.73 4.17 0.19
N LEU A 240 -19.98 3.73 0.26
CA LEU A 240 -20.56 3.16 1.48
C LEU A 240 -19.84 1.87 1.88
N PHE A 241 -19.54 1.01 0.91
CA PHE A 241 -18.76 -0.21 1.15
C PHE A 241 -17.39 0.13 1.72
N PHE A 242 -16.65 1.07 1.14
CA PHE A 242 -15.34 1.50 1.65
C PHE A 242 -15.42 2.02 3.08
N GLN A 243 -16.42 2.85 3.36
CA GLN A 243 -16.64 3.40 4.70
C GLN A 243 -16.93 2.30 5.72
N LYS A 244 -17.82 1.36 5.39
CA LYS A 244 -18.21 0.26 6.28
C LYS A 244 -17.06 -0.74 6.48
N ALA A 245 -16.35 -1.10 5.42
CA ALA A 245 -15.19 -1.99 5.48
C ALA A 245 -14.07 -1.40 6.35
N TYR A 246 -13.77 -0.11 6.20
CA TYR A 246 -12.82 0.61 7.06
C TYR A 246 -13.27 0.64 8.54
N LYS A 247 -14.54 0.99 8.82
CA LYS A 247 -15.09 0.97 10.18
C LYS A 247 -15.01 -0.40 10.84
N CYS A 248 -15.15 -1.47 10.07
CA CYS A 248 -15.05 -2.86 10.53
C CYS A 248 -13.61 -3.37 10.64
N GLY A 249 -12.59 -2.55 10.35
CA GLY A 249 -11.18 -2.95 10.35
C GLY A 249 -10.84 -3.99 9.29
N LEU A 250 -11.60 -4.04 8.17
CA LEU A 250 -11.40 -5.01 7.10
C LEU A 250 -10.48 -4.51 5.98
N THR A 251 -10.35 -3.19 5.84
CA THR A 251 -9.54 -2.54 4.81
C THR A 251 -8.87 -1.28 5.38
N PRO A 252 -7.76 -0.79 4.81
CA PRO A 252 -7.28 0.56 5.09
C PRO A 252 -8.33 1.61 4.69
N LYS A 253 -8.12 2.86 5.12
CA LYS A 253 -8.97 3.98 4.69
C LYS A 253 -8.72 4.26 3.20
N GLY A 254 -9.50 3.62 2.33
CA GLY A 254 -9.49 3.88 0.90
C GLY A 254 -10.42 5.02 0.50
N LEU A 255 -10.04 5.76 -0.54
CA LEU A 255 -10.89 6.73 -1.21
C LEU A 255 -11.13 6.27 -2.64
N TYR A 256 -12.38 6.38 -3.10
CA TYR A 256 -12.66 6.27 -4.52
C TYR A 256 -12.10 7.49 -5.26
N ARG A 257 -11.25 7.24 -6.25
CA ARG A 257 -10.67 8.23 -7.15
C ARG A 257 -11.10 7.90 -8.57
N LYS A 258 -11.97 8.73 -9.14
CA LYS A 258 -12.31 8.69 -10.56
C LYS A 258 -11.13 9.22 -11.38
N ALA A 259 -10.94 8.73 -12.59
CA ALA A 259 -10.12 9.41 -13.59
C ALA A 259 -10.64 10.87 -13.77
N CYS A 260 -9.81 11.86 -13.44
CA CYS A 260 -10.15 13.27 -13.57
C CYS A 260 -9.08 13.99 -14.41
N TYR A 261 -9.54 14.79 -15.37
CA TYR A 261 -8.68 15.56 -16.27
C TYR A 261 -9.01 17.04 -16.12
N SER A 262 -8.01 17.89 -15.90
CA SER A 262 -8.21 19.35 -15.77
C SER A 262 -8.64 19.96 -17.11
N VAL A 263 -9.62 20.87 -17.06
CA VAL A 263 -10.28 21.51 -18.23
C VAL A 263 -9.48 22.72 -18.78
N SER A 264 -8.26 22.98 -18.33
CA SER A 264 -7.49 24.14 -18.78
C SER A 264 -6.88 23.95 -20.18
N SER A 265 -7.51 24.61 -21.15
CA SER A 265 -6.99 25.15 -22.43
C SER A 265 -6.40 24.18 -23.47
N GLY A 266 -7.24 23.79 -24.44
CA GLY A 266 -7.16 24.37 -25.79
C GLY A 266 -5.86 24.28 -26.60
N LYS A 267 -4.93 23.38 -26.29
CA LYS A 267 -3.88 22.98 -27.22
C LYS A 267 -3.99 21.48 -27.43
N HIS A 268 -3.91 21.08 -28.70
CA HIS A 268 -3.90 19.68 -29.11
C HIS A 268 -2.96 18.93 -28.17
N GLY A 269 -3.53 18.06 -27.34
CA GLY A 269 -2.75 17.18 -26.51
C GLY A 269 -1.98 16.30 -27.47
N HIS A 270 -0.72 16.65 -27.70
CA HIS A 270 0.23 15.75 -28.31
C HIS A 270 0.02 14.40 -27.64
N ILE A 271 0.04 13.33 -28.45
CA ILE A 271 0.58 12.02 -28.04
C ILE A 271 1.59 12.35 -26.95
N SER A 272 1.32 12.04 -25.68
CA SER A 272 2.28 12.37 -24.65
C SER A 272 3.52 11.61 -25.08
N GLN A 273 4.47 12.30 -25.70
CA GLN A 273 5.82 11.82 -25.79
C GLN A 273 6.11 11.43 -24.36
N ARG A 274 6.46 10.16 -24.19
CA ARG A 274 6.91 9.60 -22.94
C ARG A 274 7.82 10.67 -22.34
N ARG A 275 7.39 11.34 -21.24
CA ARG A 275 8.06 12.56 -20.78
C ARG A 275 9.55 12.30 -20.77
N SER A 276 10.32 13.16 -21.41
CA SER A 276 11.76 12.97 -21.43
C SER A 276 12.26 12.96 -19.99
N ILE A 277 13.39 12.29 -19.73
CA ILE A 277 13.97 12.31 -18.39
C ILE A 277 14.18 13.76 -17.92
N SER A 278 14.61 14.64 -18.83
CA SER A 278 14.77 16.07 -18.56
C SER A 278 13.47 16.75 -18.11
N GLU A 279 12.35 16.47 -18.78
CA GLU A 279 11.04 17.01 -18.37
C GLU A 279 10.62 16.53 -16.99
N ILE A 280 10.79 15.23 -16.69
CA ILE A 280 10.44 14.67 -15.39
C ILE A 280 11.31 15.30 -14.29
N LEU A 281 12.61 15.42 -14.52
CA LEU A 281 13.54 16.03 -13.57
C LEU A 281 13.20 17.51 -13.34
N SER A 282 12.93 18.28 -14.41
CA SER A 282 12.53 19.68 -14.31
C SER A 282 11.25 19.85 -13.48
N ASP A 283 10.23 19.06 -13.80
CA ASP A 283 8.96 19.03 -13.06
C ASP A 283 9.15 18.68 -11.58
N THR A 284 10.05 17.73 -11.30
CA THR A 284 10.37 17.34 -9.92
C THR A 284 11.04 18.47 -9.16
N VAL A 285 11.98 19.17 -9.80
CA VAL A 285 12.64 20.34 -9.22
C VAL A 285 11.63 21.44 -8.91
N GLU A 286 10.56 21.59 -9.69
CA GLU A 286 9.44 22.50 -9.42
C GLU A 286 8.50 22.02 -8.28
N GLY A 287 8.74 20.83 -7.73
CA GLY A 287 7.99 20.28 -6.60
C GLY A 287 6.89 19.29 -7.01
N LYS A 288 6.76 18.95 -8.31
CA LYS A 288 5.80 17.91 -8.72
C LYS A 288 6.29 16.53 -8.22
N PRO A 289 5.42 15.72 -7.62
CA PRO A 289 5.80 14.39 -7.15
C PRO A 289 6.04 13.44 -8.33
N ILE A 290 7.07 12.62 -8.23
CA ILE A 290 7.41 11.57 -9.21
C ILE A 290 6.53 10.33 -8.99
N SER A 291 5.96 9.74 -10.04
CA SER A 291 5.29 8.42 -9.95
C SER A 291 6.30 7.27 -9.77
N ILE A 292 5.85 6.07 -9.39
CA ILE A 292 6.77 4.91 -9.30
C ILE A 292 7.39 4.63 -10.68
N ALA A 293 6.57 4.65 -11.75
CA ALA A 293 7.05 4.42 -13.12
C ALA A 293 8.10 5.46 -13.57
N GLU A 294 7.91 6.73 -13.23
CA GLU A 294 8.90 7.78 -13.51
C GLU A 294 10.16 7.62 -12.67
N GLY A 295 10.04 7.21 -11.40
CA GLY A 295 11.18 6.90 -10.54
C GLY A 295 12.02 5.75 -11.10
N ILE A 296 11.37 4.71 -11.64
CA ILE A 296 12.05 3.58 -12.31
C ILE A 296 12.81 4.09 -13.54
N ARG A 297 12.15 4.90 -14.37
CA ARG A 297 12.77 5.46 -15.57
C ARG A 297 13.93 6.38 -15.23
N ILE A 298 13.79 7.27 -14.26
CA ILE A 298 14.88 8.13 -13.79
C ILE A 298 16.04 7.26 -13.26
N GLY A 299 15.76 6.24 -12.45
CA GLY A 299 16.80 5.37 -11.92
C GLY A 299 17.47 4.48 -12.97
N LYS A 300 16.80 4.11 -14.06
CA LYS A 300 17.37 3.26 -15.13
C LYS A 300 17.99 4.05 -16.29
N GLU A 301 17.32 5.11 -16.75
CA GLU A 301 17.58 5.82 -18.01
C GLU A 301 18.29 7.17 -17.82
N ALA A 302 18.28 7.79 -16.62
CA ALA A 302 18.85 9.12 -16.44
C ALA A 302 20.38 9.12 -16.38
N GLU A 303 20.98 10.11 -17.03
CA GLU A 303 22.40 10.42 -16.89
C GLU A 303 22.72 10.88 -15.47
N LEU A 304 23.89 10.50 -14.98
CA LEU A 304 24.30 10.77 -13.60
C LEU A 304 24.40 12.27 -13.31
N SER A 305 24.83 13.07 -14.28
CA SER A 305 24.92 14.52 -14.17
C SER A 305 23.56 15.18 -13.99
N ASP A 306 22.53 14.70 -14.70
CA ASP A 306 21.19 15.28 -14.66
C ASP A 306 20.51 14.94 -13.32
N LEU A 307 20.69 13.71 -12.85
CA LEU A 307 20.28 13.28 -11.51
C LEU A 307 20.91 14.16 -10.44
N ALA A 308 22.22 14.40 -10.53
CA ALA A 308 22.97 15.20 -9.58
C ALA A 308 22.45 16.63 -9.50
N LEU A 309 22.27 17.28 -10.66
CA LEU A 309 21.77 18.65 -10.75
C LEU A 309 20.34 18.77 -10.18
N ALA A 310 19.46 17.83 -10.52
CA ALA A 310 18.08 17.84 -10.06
C ALA A 310 17.97 17.57 -8.55
N ALA A 311 18.68 16.56 -8.05
CA ALA A 311 18.68 16.21 -6.63
C ALA A 311 19.27 17.34 -5.78
N ASP A 312 20.37 17.97 -6.21
CA ASP A 312 20.94 19.12 -5.51
C ASP A 312 20.01 20.34 -5.57
N SER A 313 19.35 20.59 -6.70
CA SER A 313 18.36 21.69 -6.82
C SER A 313 17.21 21.54 -5.82
N ILE A 314 16.66 20.32 -5.68
CA ILE A 314 15.62 20.04 -4.67
C ILE A 314 16.20 20.20 -3.27
N ARG A 315 17.39 19.64 -3.02
CA ARG A 315 18.07 19.76 -1.73
C ARG A 315 18.20 21.24 -1.32
N GLN A 316 18.66 22.10 -2.23
CA GLN A 316 18.82 23.54 -2.00
C GLN A 316 17.48 24.25 -1.74
N LYS A 317 16.41 23.84 -2.43
CA LYS A 317 15.05 24.39 -2.22
C LYS A 317 14.46 24.01 -0.87
N ILE A 318 14.68 22.78 -0.40
CA ILE A 318 14.20 22.33 0.91
C ILE A 318 15.06 22.95 2.03
N PHE A 319 16.38 23.02 1.84
CA PHE A 319 17.30 23.66 2.79
C PHE A 319 18.50 24.32 2.09
N ASN A 320 18.75 25.59 2.45
CA ASN A 320 19.89 26.38 1.94
C ASN A 320 21.22 26.09 2.67
N THR A 321 21.20 25.35 3.78
CA THR A 321 22.40 25.03 4.59
C THR A 321 22.42 23.55 4.95
N ARG A 322 23.61 22.94 4.92
CA ARG A 322 23.81 21.56 5.38
C ARG A 322 23.69 21.53 6.89
N THR A 323 22.91 20.60 7.41
CA THR A 323 22.72 20.42 8.85
C THR A 323 23.57 19.27 9.35
N LEU A 324 24.08 19.42 10.57
CA LEU A 324 24.78 18.38 11.28
C LEU A 324 23.87 17.92 12.41
N SER A 325 23.71 16.61 12.57
CA SER A 325 22.96 16.04 13.69
C SER A 325 23.86 15.08 14.44
N TYR A 326 24.03 15.36 15.72
CA TYR A 326 24.77 14.50 16.63
C TYR A 326 23.82 13.51 17.27
N ALA A 327 24.18 12.23 17.19
CA ALA A 327 23.51 11.16 17.89
C ALA A 327 24.49 10.47 18.83
N VAL A 328 24.07 10.28 20.08
CA VAL A 328 24.72 9.33 20.99
C VAL A 328 23.81 8.14 21.14
N LYS A 329 24.34 6.95 20.85
CA LYS A 329 23.66 5.69 21.08
C LYS A 329 23.98 5.15 22.47
N ILE A 330 22.96 5.06 23.31
CA ILE A 330 23.07 4.39 24.61
C ILE A 330 22.36 3.05 24.54
N GLU A 331 23.12 1.97 24.75
CA GLU A 331 22.54 0.64 24.95
C GLU A 331 22.17 0.44 26.43
N SER A 332 20.88 0.32 26.71
CA SER A 332 20.39 -0.07 28.05
C SER A 332 19.64 -1.39 27.98
N SER A 333 19.97 -2.31 28.87
CA SER A 333 19.24 -3.56 29.06
C SER A 333 18.24 -3.49 30.21
N ASP A 334 18.25 -2.41 30.99
CA ASP A 334 17.47 -2.27 32.22
C ASP A 334 17.00 -0.82 32.40
N LEU A 335 15.69 -0.62 32.37
CA LEU A 335 15.03 0.69 32.55
C LEU A 335 15.10 1.20 34.00
N THR A 336 15.51 0.35 34.95
CA THR A 336 15.62 0.68 36.37
C THR A 336 17.06 0.95 36.81
N ASN A 337 18.06 0.61 36.00
CA ASN A 337 19.48 0.85 36.31
C ASN A 337 19.87 2.32 36.06
N TYR A 338 19.39 3.18 36.94
CA TYR A 338 19.59 4.62 36.80
C TYR A 338 21.03 5.07 37.00
N ARG A 339 21.85 4.31 37.75
CA ARG A 339 23.26 4.66 37.94
C ARG A 339 24.02 4.61 36.62
N LYS A 340 23.77 3.57 35.81
CA LYS A 340 24.39 3.41 34.49
C LYS A 340 23.91 4.50 33.52
N LEU A 341 22.62 4.82 33.54
CA LEU A 341 22.07 5.95 32.77
C LEU A 341 22.74 7.27 33.17
N ASP A 342 22.84 7.54 34.47
CA ASP A 342 23.41 8.80 35.00
C ASP A 342 24.88 8.96 34.59
N GLN A 343 25.65 7.87 34.64
CA GLN A 343 27.03 7.83 34.14
C GLN A 343 27.13 8.04 32.62
N ALA A 344 26.17 7.54 31.85
CA ALA A 344 26.15 7.74 30.40
C ALA A 344 25.80 9.21 30.06
N LEU A 345 24.77 9.76 30.72
CA LEU A 345 24.35 11.15 30.53
C LEU A 345 25.43 12.14 30.99
N SER A 346 26.17 11.86 32.07
CA SER A 346 27.24 12.75 32.52
C SER A 346 28.37 12.86 31.49
N LYS A 347 28.70 11.77 30.78
CA LYS A 347 29.75 11.78 29.74
C LYS A 347 29.42 12.69 28.56
N ILE A 348 28.14 12.90 28.31
CA ILE A 348 27.65 13.63 27.14
C ILE A 348 27.07 15.01 27.51
N SER A 349 26.97 15.32 28.80
CA SER A 349 26.42 16.59 29.29
C SER A 349 27.21 17.84 28.85
N SER A 350 28.50 17.67 28.51
CA SER A 350 29.36 18.73 27.99
C SER A 350 29.40 18.78 26.45
N MET A 351 28.68 17.91 25.76
CA MET A 351 28.63 17.83 24.31
C MET A 351 27.36 18.50 23.80
N ASP A 352 27.47 19.24 22.70
CA ASP A 352 26.33 19.88 22.03
C ASP A 352 25.58 18.84 21.18
N ILE A 353 24.65 18.11 21.80
CA ILE A 353 23.93 16.98 21.18
C ILE A 353 22.46 17.31 21.00
N ASP A 354 22.00 17.27 19.75
CA ASP A 354 20.60 17.50 19.39
C ASP A 354 19.68 16.33 19.74
N THR A 355 20.16 15.09 19.52
CA THR A 355 19.34 13.88 19.66
C THR A 355 20.07 12.80 20.46
N LEU A 356 19.43 12.31 21.51
CA LEU A 356 19.87 11.15 22.25
C LEU A 356 19.11 9.91 21.76
N GLU A 357 19.84 8.95 21.16
CA GLU A 357 19.28 7.71 20.67
C GLU A 357 19.47 6.59 21.71
N ILE A 358 18.38 6.02 22.20
CA ILE A 358 18.43 4.95 23.19
C ILE A 358 17.96 3.66 22.54
N LYS A 359 18.86 2.68 22.46
CA LYS A 359 18.52 1.33 22.01
C LYS A 359 18.39 0.41 23.22
N LEU A 360 17.23 -0.23 23.32
CA LEU A 360 16.97 -1.21 24.37
C LEU A 360 17.38 -2.61 23.92
N LYS A 361 17.93 -3.38 24.85
CA LYS A 361 18.07 -4.84 24.71
C LYS A 361 17.00 -5.49 25.57
N ASN A 362 16.19 -6.36 24.99
CA ASN A 362 15.09 -7.07 25.64
C ASN A 362 14.10 -6.12 26.37
N PRO A 363 13.33 -5.31 25.63
CA PRO A 363 12.44 -4.31 26.23
C PRO A 363 11.29 -4.98 27.02
N PRO A 364 10.98 -4.55 28.26
CA PRO A 364 9.88 -5.11 29.05
C PRO A 364 8.52 -4.56 28.59
N TYR A 365 7.89 -5.22 27.62
CA TYR A 365 6.66 -4.73 26.97
C TYR A 365 5.39 -4.72 27.85
N ASP A 366 5.39 -5.40 28.99
CA ASP A 366 4.26 -5.46 29.92
C ASP A 366 4.22 -4.29 30.91
N ALA A 367 5.29 -3.48 30.99
CA ALA A 367 5.47 -2.47 32.03
C ALA A 367 5.63 -1.05 31.47
N LEU A 368 4.56 -0.47 30.92
CA LEU A 368 4.56 0.88 30.33
C LEU A 368 5.06 1.97 31.30
N ASP A 369 4.71 1.87 32.59
CA ASP A 369 5.08 2.83 33.63
C ASP A 369 6.61 2.92 33.82
N LEU A 370 7.36 1.85 33.52
CA LEU A 370 8.83 1.88 33.57
C LEU A 370 9.41 2.82 32.51
N TYR A 371 8.84 2.82 31.30
CA TYR A 371 9.26 3.72 30.23
C TYR A 371 8.95 5.18 30.59
N GLU A 372 7.78 5.45 31.17
CA GLU A 372 7.42 6.81 31.58
C GLU A 372 8.38 7.37 32.63
N ASN A 373 8.70 6.57 33.64
CA ASN A 373 9.66 6.95 34.68
C ASN A 373 11.08 7.15 34.10
N PHE A 374 11.48 6.28 33.18
CA PHE A 374 12.78 6.35 32.51
C PHE A 374 12.91 7.61 31.65
N LEU A 375 11.92 7.89 30.79
CA LEU A 375 11.88 9.09 29.93
C LEU A 375 11.86 10.38 30.75
N ASN A 376 11.02 10.46 31.79
CA ASN A 376 10.95 11.62 32.67
C ASN A 376 12.30 11.94 33.33
N ARG A 377 13.08 10.90 33.66
CA ARG A 377 14.40 11.07 34.28
C ARG A 377 15.46 11.55 33.28
N ILE A 378 15.41 11.08 32.03
CA ILE A 378 16.29 11.57 30.96
C ILE A 378 15.98 13.03 30.67
N ARG A 379 14.70 13.38 30.51
CA ARG A 379 14.25 14.75 30.21
C ARG A 379 14.71 15.78 31.25
N LYS A 380 14.84 15.39 32.53
CA LYS A 380 15.36 16.27 33.59
C LYS A 380 16.85 16.59 33.47
N ARG A 381 17.61 15.84 32.67
CA ARG A 381 19.07 15.94 32.55
C ARG A 381 19.58 16.19 31.15
N PHE A 382 18.79 15.85 30.14
CA PHE A 382 19.10 16.05 28.74
C PHE A 382 18.09 17.03 28.14
N GLY A 383 18.59 18.13 27.57
CA GLY A 383 17.78 19.20 26.99
C GLY A 383 17.39 18.99 25.53
N GLY A 384 17.98 18.01 24.84
CA GLY A 384 17.70 17.70 23.44
C GLY A 384 16.53 16.72 23.24
N GLU A 385 16.37 16.24 22.02
CA GLU A 385 15.32 15.29 21.65
C GLU A 385 15.69 13.85 22.05
N ILE A 386 14.74 13.13 22.64
CA ILE A 386 14.89 11.72 22.97
C ILE A 386 14.28 10.91 21.83
N GLN A 387 15.14 10.11 21.18
CA GLN A 387 14.71 9.08 20.23
C GLN A 387 14.86 7.71 20.87
N MET A 388 13.73 7.00 21.00
CA MET A 388 13.69 5.69 21.65
C MET A 388 12.49 4.91 21.16
N LEU A 389 12.57 3.58 21.22
CA LEU A 389 11.54 2.65 20.73
C LEU A 389 11.34 2.74 19.21
N SER A 390 10.82 1.66 18.67
CA SER A 390 10.44 1.50 17.27
C SER A 390 8.93 1.31 17.15
N PRO A 391 8.37 1.40 15.93
CA PRO A 391 6.99 1.02 15.69
C PRO A 391 6.69 -0.43 16.13
N VAL A 392 7.65 -1.34 16.00
CA VAL A 392 7.53 -2.73 16.47
C VAL A 392 7.43 -2.79 18.00
N ASP A 393 8.21 -1.98 18.71
CA ASP A 393 8.12 -1.87 20.17
C ASP A 393 6.75 -1.32 20.61
N LEU A 394 6.22 -0.31 19.91
CA LEU A 394 4.90 0.24 20.21
C LEU A 394 3.79 -0.81 20.03
N ILE A 395 3.86 -1.60 18.96
CA ILE A 395 2.94 -2.73 18.72
C ILE A 395 3.08 -3.79 19.82
N SER A 396 4.31 -4.09 20.23
CA SER A 396 4.59 -5.06 21.28
C SER A 396 4.07 -4.59 22.65
N LEU A 397 4.27 -3.31 23.00
CA LEU A 397 3.69 -2.67 24.19
C LEU A 397 2.17 -2.72 24.16
N SER A 398 1.56 -2.38 23.02
CA SER A 398 0.11 -2.42 22.84
C SER A 398 -0.46 -3.83 23.05
N THR A 399 0.22 -4.83 22.51
CA THR A 399 -0.16 -6.24 22.62
C THR A 399 -0.02 -6.75 24.04
N ALA A 400 1.14 -6.54 24.69
CA ALA A 400 1.43 -7.06 26.02
C ALA A 400 0.58 -6.40 27.13
N THR A 401 0.30 -5.10 27.00
CA THR A 401 -0.53 -4.37 28.00
C THR A 401 -2.03 -4.41 27.72
N GLY A 402 -2.44 -4.85 26.52
CA GLY A 402 -3.83 -4.79 26.05
C GLY A 402 -4.35 -3.37 25.78
N LYS A 403 -3.50 -2.35 25.84
CA LYS A 403 -3.86 -0.95 25.63
C LYS A 403 -3.72 -0.57 24.16
N PRO A 404 -4.61 0.27 23.60
CA PRO A 404 -4.53 0.66 22.20
C PRO A 404 -3.33 1.58 21.93
N LEU A 405 -2.76 1.50 20.71
CA LEU A 405 -1.59 2.28 20.28
C LEU A 405 -1.71 3.79 20.54
N TYR A 406 -2.90 4.38 20.44
CA TYR A 406 -3.08 5.81 20.68
C TYR A 406 -2.88 6.18 22.16
N GLU A 407 -3.21 5.27 23.08
CA GLU A 407 -3.01 5.46 24.52
C GLU A 407 -1.54 5.30 24.86
N ILE A 408 -0.91 4.22 24.40
CA ILE A 408 0.54 3.98 24.53
C ILE A 408 1.33 5.18 24.02
N SER A 409 1.08 5.61 22.78
CA SER A 409 1.78 6.72 22.15
C SER A 409 1.59 8.02 22.92
N GLY A 410 0.36 8.33 23.35
CA GLY A 410 0.07 9.54 24.11
C GLY A 410 0.78 9.60 25.45
N ARG A 411 0.84 8.46 26.16
CA ARG A 411 1.52 8.32 27.45
C ARG A 411 3.03 8.49 27.33
N LEU A 412 3.66 7.83 26.35
CA LEU A 412 5.10 7.96 26.10
C LEU A 412 5.48 9.39 25.71
N ILE A 413 4.71 10.05 24.84
CA ILE A 413 4.94 11.45 24.45
C ILE A 413 4.80 12.37 25.67
N ALA A 414 3.78 12.18 26.52
CA ALA A 414 3.61 12.95 27.73
C ALA A 414 4.80 12.79 28.71
N ALA A 415 5.37 11.58 28.78
CA ALA A 415 6.58 11.31 29.57
C ALA A 415 7.88 11.87 28.97
N GLY A 416 7.81 12.39 27.74
CA GLY A 416 8.92 13.08 27.09
C GLY A 416 9.56 12.31 25.93
N LEU A 417 8.91 11.28 25.37
CA LEU A 417 9.38 10.69 24.11
C LEU A 417 9.03 11.63 22.93
N GLN A 418 10.02 12.17 22.25
CA GLN A 418 9.79 13.02 21.08
C GLN A 418 9.81 12.25 19.76
N ARG A 419 10.65 11.22 19.66
CA ARG A 419 10.89 10.52 18.39
C ARG A 419 11.00 9.01 18.56
N ILE A 420 10.43 8.25 17.62
CA ILE A 420 10.67 6.81 17.47
C ILE A 420 11.63 6.52 16.31
N SER A 421 12.35 5.40 16.40
CA SER A 421 13.27 4.94 15.36
C SER A 421 12.55 4.33 14.16
N ASP A 422 13.36 3.96 13.16
CA ASP A 422 12.96 3.36 11.88
C ASP A 422 12.97 1.83 11.89
N GLU A 423 13.30 1.20 13.03
CA GLU A 423 13.47 -0.25 13.15
C GLU A 423 12.17 -1.01 12.81
N GLY A 424 12.30 -2.11 12.07
CA GLY A 424 11.20 -2.83 11.46
C GLY A 424 10.61 -2.13 10.22
N GLY A 425 11.15 -0.99 9.80
CA GLY A 425 10.74 -0.21 8.62
C GLY A 425 11.70 -0.34 7.44
N GLU A 426 12.66 -1.27 7.48
CA GLU A 426 13.79 -1.37 6.54
C GLU A 426 13.34 -1.59 5.08
N ILE A 427 12.23 -2.31 4.90
CA ILE A 427 11.53 -2.46 3.62
C ILE A 427 10.05 -2.69 3.93
N LEU A 428 9.15 -1.95 3.27
CA LEU A 428 7.70 -2.00 3.54
C LEU A 428 6.97 -2.76 2.43
N VAL A 429 7.55 -3.85 1.97
CA VAL A 429 6.98 -4.77 0.97
C VAL A 429 6.89 -6.14 1.61
N ASP A 430 5.68 -6.60 1.91
CA ASP A 430 5.47 -7.76 2.80
C ASP A 430 6.02 -9.08 2.24
N SER A 431 6.05 -9.23 0.91
CA SER A 431 6.72 -10.35 0.25
C SER A 431 8.22 -10.39 0.57
N LEU A 432 8.94 -9.28 0.40
CA LEU A 432 10.36 -9.17 0.72
C LEU A 432 10.65 -9.30 2.21
N ARG A 433 9.79 -8.72 3.08
CA ARG A 433 9.94 -8.86 4.54
C ARG A 433 9.87 -10.33 4.96
N LYS A 434 8.97 -11.09 4.34
CA LYS A 434 8.83 -12.53 4.55
C LYS A 434 10.05 -13.31 4.04
N GLU A 435 10.53 -12.99 2.84
CA GLU A 435 11.72 -13.61 2.25
C GLU A 435 12.97 -13.40 3.10
N ARG A 436 13.19 -12.16 3.57
CA ARG A 436 14.28 -11.79 4.47
C ARG A 436 14.17 -12.37 5.89
N GLY A 437 13.03 -12.97 6.25
CA GLY A 437 12.79 -13.49 7.60
C GLY A 437 12.68 -12.41 8.68
N ILE A 438 12.32 -11.17 8.32
CA ILE A 438 12.26 -10.00 9.22
C ILE A 438 10.83 -9.52 9.48
N LEU A 439 9.81 -10.33 9.13
CA LEU A 439 8.40 -9.99 9.29
C LEU A 439 7.94 -10.08 10.75
N GLN A 440 8.38 -9.14 11.59
CA GLN A 440 7.93 -8.98 12.98
C GLN A 440 6.52 -8.37 13.06
N CYS A 441 6.19 -7.52 12.09
CA CYS A 441 4.86 -7.00 11.82
C CYS A 441 4.71 -6.74 10.31
N THR A 442 3.47 -6.66 9.84
CA THR A 442 3.14 -6.32 8.45
C THR A 442 3.45 -4.84 8.16
N SER A 443 3.61 -4.51 6.87
CA SER A 443 3.83 -3.14 6.42
C SER A 443 2.67 -2.21 6.82
N VAL A 444 1.44 -2.73 6.87
CA VAL A 444 0.25 -2.00 7.32
C VAL A 444 0.33 -1.69 8.81
N GLU A 445 0.63 -2.68 9.65
CA GLU A 445 0.76 -2.49 11.10
C GLU A 445 1.87 -1.49 11.45
N TRP A 446 3.02 -1.57 10.76
CA TRP A 446 4.11 -0.62 10.95
C TRP A 446 3.69 0.81 10.61
N ILE A 447 3.03 1.00 9.46
CA ILE A 447 2.51 2.31 9.01
C ILE A 447 1.45 2.84 9.98
N ASP A 448 0.58 1.98 10.49
CA ASP A 448 -0.48 2.34 11.43
C ASP A 448 0.09 2.78 12.79
N ALA A 449 1.15 2.12 13.27
CA ALA A 449 1.86 2.51 14.48
C ALA A 449 2.53 3.88 14.33
N VAL A 450 3.28 4.10 13.24
CA VAL A 450 3.91 5.41 12.95
C VAL A 450 2.87 6.51 12.80
N ARG A 451 1.81 6.26 12.03
CA ARG A 451 0.70 7.21 11.85
C ARG A 451 0.08 7.60 13.19
N THR A 452 -0.15 6.62 14.06
CA THR A 452 -0.75 6.84 15.38
C THR A 452 0.16 7.70 16.26
N PHE A 453 1.47 7.42 16.25
CA PHE A 453 2.46 8.20 16.98
C PHE A 453 2.53 9.66 16.46
N HIS A 454 2.59 9.85 15.15
CA HIS A 454 2.58 11.18 14.51
C HIS A 454 1.33 11.99 14.85
N LYS A 455 0.14 11.37 14.84
CA LYS A 455 -1.12 12.03 15.20
C LYS A 455 -1.19 12.46 16.66
N LYS A 456 -0.34 11.92 17.53
CA LYS A 456 -0.19 12.36 18.93
C LYS A 456 0.87 13.45 19.11
N GLY A 457 1.48 13.92 18.02
CA GLY A 457 2.49 14.98 18.03
C GLY A 457 3.94 14.48 18.07
N GLY A 458 4.14 13.16 18.13
CA GLY A 458 5.46 12.55 18.05
C GLY A 458 6.04 12.62 16.63
N LYS A 459 7.34 12.40 16.51
CA LYS A 459 8.08 12.35 15.24
C LYS A 459 8.70 10.97 15.02
N SER A 460 9.15 10.69 13.81
CA SER A 460 9.95 9.48 13.58
C SER A 460 11.04 9.69 12.53
N SER A 461 12.01 8.80 12.53
CA SER A 461 12.84 8.54 11.36
C SER A 461 12.21 7.45 10.49
N CYS A 462 12.71 7.33 9.26
CA CYS A 462 12.46 6.19 8.37
C CYS A 462 13.75 5.83 7.65
N CYS A 463 13.80 4.63 7.08
CA CYS A 463 14.92 4.21 6.25
C CYS A 463 14.47 3.29 5.12
N LEU A 464 15.38 3.10 4.18
CA LEU A 464 15.38 1.99 3.24
C LEU A 464 16.69 1.22 3.45
N LYS A 465 16.60 -0.09 3.70
CA LYS A 465 17.77 -0.98 3.71
C LYS A 465 17.81 -1.77 2.42
N VAL A 466 18.80 -1.49 1.59
CA VAL A 466 19.05 -2.12 0.30
C VAL A 466 19.82 -3.43 0.48
N GLU A 467 19.24 -4.55 0.02
CA GLU A 467 19.86 -5.88 0.03
C GLU A 467 20.14 -6.37 -1.40
N ILE A 468 21.06 -7.33 -1.53
CA ILE A 468 21.43 -7.92 -2.83
C ILE A 468 20.25 -8.75 -3.35
N GLY A 469 19.97 -8.63 -4.65
CA GLY A 469 18.92 -9.40 -5.33
C GLY A 469 17.59 -8.67 -5.47
N GLU A 470 17.47 -7.48 -4.90
CA GLU A 470 16.24 -6.67 -4.98
C GLU A 470 16.28 -5.65 -6.12
N GLY A 471 15.09 -5.30 -6.60
CA GLY A 471 14.90 -4.35 -7.69
C GLY A 471 14.61 -2.93 -7.23
N LEU A 472 14.81 -2.01 -8.16
CA LEU A 472 14.43 -0.61 -7.99
C LEU A 472 12.91 -0.44 -7.81
N GLU A 473 12.11 -1.36 -8.34
CA GLU A 473 10.65 -1.37 -8.26
C GLU A 473 10.16 -1.52 -6.82
N GLU A 474 10.67 -2.51 -6.08
CA GLU A 474 10.29 -2.74 -4.69
C GLU A 474 10.75 -1.61 -3.77
N TRP A 475 11.94 -1.05 -4.03
CA TRP A 475 12.44 0.11 -3.31
C TRP A 475 11.54 1.33 -3.51
N LEU A 476 11.13 1.61 -4.75
CA LEU A 476 10.25 2.75 -5.04
C LEU A 476 8.83 2.55 -4.50
N LEU A 477 8.32 1.31 -4.45
CA LEU A 477 7.06 0.99 -3.77
C LEU A 477 7.15 1.28 -2.26
N HIS A 478 8.26 0.91 -1.63
CA HIS A 478 8.51 1.25 -0.24
C HIS A 478 8.60 2.79 -0.03
N LEU A 479 9.37 3.50 -0.85
CA LEU A 479 9.50 4.96 -0.78
C LEU A 479 8.13 5.65 -1.02
N TYR A 480 7.29 5.10 -1.87
CA TYR A 480 5.92 5.58 -2.08
C TYR A 480 5.07 5.48 -0.81
N LYS A 481 5.16 4.37 -0.07
CA LYS A 481 4.46 4.21 1.22
C LYS A 481 4.93 5.26 2.24
N LEU A 482 6.24 5.48 2.36
CA LEU A 482 6.81 6.51 3.24
C LEU A 482 6.36 7.92 2.84
N ARG A 483 6.50 8.29 1.56
CA ARG A 483 6.08 9.59 1.03
C ARG A 483 4.60 9.85 1.25
N SER A 484 3.76 8.83 1.06
CA SER A 484 2.31 8.92 1.26
C SER A 484 1.96 9.15 2.72
N LEU A 485 2.63 8.44 3.64
CA LEU A 485 2.44 8.66 5.07
C LEU A 485 2.96 10.04 5.51
N GLN A 486 4.04 10.54 4.89
CA GLN A 486 4.53 11.89 5.13
C GLN A 486 3.52 12.95 4.65
N ASN A 487 2.89 12.77 3.49
CA ASN A 487 1.82 13.65 3.02
C ASN A 487 0.61 13.66 3.99
N GLU A 488 0.31 12.53 4.64
CA GLU A 488 -0.78 12.45 5.61
C GLU A 488 -0.43 13.13 6.95
N THR A 489 0.79 12.92 7.45
CA THR A 489 1.11 13.17 8.87
C THR A 489 2.17 14.22 9.10
N ASN A 490 3.03 14.50 8.12
CA ASN A 490 4.17 15.41 8.22
C ASN A 490 5.06 15.15 9.47
N GLY A 491 5.20 13.87 9.83
CA GLY A 491 5.83 13.44 11.07
C GLY A 491 7.25 12.88 10.92
N PHE A 492 7.64 12.48 9.71
CA PHE A 492 9.03 12.08 9.44
C PHE A 492 9.94 13.30 9.47
N THR A 493 11.03 13.20 10.23
CA THR A 493 12.07 14.24 10.31
C THR A 493 13.26 13.91 9.42
N ALA A 494 13.53 12.61 9.19
CA ALA A 494 14.71 12.16 8.49
C ALA A 494 14.53 10.78 7.82
N PHE A 495 15.17 10.62 6.67
CA PHE A 495 15.30 9.38 5.92
C PHE A 495 16.76 8.96 5.84
N SER A 496 17.07 7.71 6.17
CA SER A 496 18.39 7.12 5.99
C SER A 496 18.39 6.04 4.90
N LEU A 497 19.41 6.06 4.05
CA LEU A 497 19.65 4.99 3.08
C LEU A 497 20.73 4.05 3.61
N LEU A 498 20.36 2.80 3.86
CA LEU A 498 21.20 1.79 4.48
C LEU A 498 21.49 0.66 3.48
N PHE A 499 22.62 -0.03 3.66
CA PHE A 499 23.04 -1.12 2.79
C PHE A 499 23.37 -2.36 3.61
N GLY A 500 22.94 -3.52 3.12
CA GLY A 500 23.31 -4.82 3.66
C GLY A 500 24.79 -5.16 3.44
N THR A 501 25.18 -6.36 3.86
CA THR A 501 26.55 -6.88 3.71
C THR A 501 26.72 -7.66 2.40
N GLY A 502 27.96 -7.91 1.99
CA GLY A 502 28.27 -8.79 0.85
C GLY A 502 28.34 -8.12 -0.52
N TRP A 503 28.22 -6.80 -0.58
CA TRP A 503 28.39 -6.04 -1.82
C TRP A 503 29.85 -5.93 -2.23
N ASP A 504 30.09 -5.94 -3.55
CA ASP A 504 31.34 -5.42 -4.12
C ASP A 504 31.47 -3.91 -3.84
N LEU A 505 32.62 -3.47 -3.31
CA LEU A 505 32.79 -2.11 -2.80
C LEU A 505 32.61 -1.04 -3.89
N VAL A 506 33.12 -1.28 -5.10
CA VAL A 506 33.03 -0.33 -6.21
C VAL A 506 31.58 -0.22 -6.68
N LYS A 507 30.90 -1.37 -6.88
CA LYS A 507 29.48 -1.39 -7.25
C LYS A 507 28.60 -0.76 -6.19
N LEU A 508 28.90 -0.99 -4.91
CA LEU A 508 28.19 -0.41 -3.78
C LEU A 508 28.30 1.12 -3.79
N ASN A 509 29.50 1.66 -3.99
CA ASN A 509 29.72 3.11 -3.98
C ASN A 509 28.99 3.80 -5.14
N ALA A 510 29.05 3.25 -6.35
CA ALA A 510 28.28 3.79 -7.48
C ALA A 510 26.76 3.74 -7.22
N LEU A 511 26.27 2.62 -6.66
CA LEU A 511 24.87 2.45 -6.32
C LEU A 511 24.41 3.42 -5.21
N LYS A 512 25.24 3.62 -4.18
CA LYS A 512 25.00 4.54 -3.05
C LYS A 512 24.67 5.94 -3.54
N VAL A 513 25.56 6.57 -4.31
CA VAL A 513 25.36 7.95 -4.79
C VAL A 513 24.11 8.02 -5.65
N LYS A 514 23.95 7.08 -6.59
CA LYS A 514 22.79 7.03 -7.50
C LYS A 514 21.47 6.91 -6.74
N LEU A 515 21.38 5.99 -5.78
CA LEU A 515 20.17 5.82 -4.98
C LEU A 515 19.92 7.00 -4.05
N THR A 516 20.94 7.66 -3.50
CA THR A 516 20.77 8.91 -2.73
C THR A 516 20.06 9.98 -3.57
N MET A 517 20.49 10.17 -4.82
CA MET A 517 19.85 11.12 -5.75
C MET A 517 18.40 10.74 -6.05
N VAL A 518 18.16 9.47 -6.38
CA VAL A 518 16.80 8.95 -6.66
C VAL A 518 15.90 9.11 -5.43
N CYS A 519 16.39 8.78 -4.23
CA CYS A 519 15.64 8.94 -3.00
C CYS A 519 15.30 10.41 -2.73
N ARG A 520 16.23 11.35 -2.92
CA ARG A 520 15.97 12.79 -2.77
C ARG A 520 14.90 13.28 -3.74
N LEU A 521 15.01 12.87 -5.01
CA LEU A 521 14.04 13.22 -6.05
C LEU A 521 12.64 12.67 -5.70
N PHE A 522 12.57 11.43 -5.22
CA PHE A 522 11.31 10.77 -4.91
C PHE A 522 10.67 11.27 -3.61
N LEU A 523 11.47 11.43 -2.55
CA LEU A 523 11.07 11.87 -1.21
C LEU A 523 11.21 13.38 -1.02
N ASN A 524 10.66 14.16 -1.96
CA ASN A 524 10.73 15.63 -1.93
C ASN A 524 10.00 16.27 -0.73
N ASN A 525 9.21 15.51 0.04
CA ASN A 525 8.45 15.96 1.20
C ASN A 525 9.02 15.48 2.55
N ILE A 526 10.12 14.72 2.55
CA ILE A 526 10.84 14.37 3.77
C ILE A 526 11.98 15.38 3.95
N PRO A 527 12.05 16.10 5.09
CA PRO A 527 12.98 17.22 5.26
C PRO A 527 14.44 16.82 5.07
N ASN A 528 14.86 15.75 5.73
CA ASN A 528 16.26 15.33 5.76
C ASN A 528 16.49 14.00 5.08
N VAL A 529 17.47 13.95 4.18
CA VAL A 529 18.10 12.71 3.72
C VAL A 529 19.46 12.67 4.38
N GLN A 530 19.67 11.66 5.22
CA GLN A 530 20.81 11.55 6.10
C GLN A 530 21.96 10.80 5.44
N GLU A 531 23.15 11.37 5.59
CA GLU A 531 24.42 10.70 5.35
C GLU A 531 24.94 10.12 6.66
N THR A 532 25.12 8.80 6.72
CA THR A 532 25.48 8.06 7.93
C THR A 532 26.87 7.43 7.89
N SER A 533 27.55 7.46 6.75
CA SER A 533 28.87 6.86 6.50
C SER A 533 30.01 7.87 6.55
N MET A 534 29.76 9.15 6.85
CA MET A 534 30.77 10.23 6.83
C MET A 534 32.06 9.92 7.61
N ILE A 535 31.98 9.18 8.72
CA ILE A 535 33.16 8.78 9.52
C ILE A 535 33.93 7.64 8.85
N GLU A 536 33.21 6.63 8.36
CA GLU A 536 33.80 5.40 7.80
C GLU A 536 34.31 5.59 6.37
N ASP A 537 33.63 6.44 5.59
CA ASP A 537 33.95 6.78 4.21
C ASP A 537 33.66 8.27 3.94
N PRO A 538 34.59 9.18 4.30
CA PRO A 538 34.40 10.62 4.11
C PRO A 538 34.23 11.04 2.65
N VAL A 539 34.84 10.31 1.71
CA VAL A 539 34.73 10.61 0.28
C VAL A 539 33.30 10.40 -0.18
N MET A 540 32.72 9.25 0.14
CA MET A 540 31.33 8.96 -0.19
C MET A 540 30.36 9.87 0.55
N GLY A 541 30.65 10.19 1.82
CA GLY A 541 29.86 11.13 2.59
C GLY A 541 29.78 12.52 1.95
N ILE A 542 30.92 13.06 1.49
CA ILE A 542 30.97 14.34 0.79
C ILE A 542 30.19 14.29 -0.53
N LEU A 543 30.31 13.21 -1.30
CA LEU A 543 29.57 13.03 -2.56
C LEU A 543 28.06 12.99 -2.31
N ASN A 544 27.59 12.23 -1.33
CA ASN A 544 26.17 12.17 -0.99
C ASN A 544 25.63 13.55 -0.57
N LEU A 545 26.42 14.35 0.16
CA LEU A 545 26.07 15.73 0.54
C LEU A 545 26.08 16.72 -0.63
N GLN A 546 26.81 16.43 -1.70
CA GLN A 546 26.74 17.18 -2.95
C GLN A 546 25.51 16.79 -3.77
N PHE A 547 25.07 15.53 -3.68
CA PHE A 547 24.07 14.95 -4.59
C PHE A 547 22.79 14.48 -3.88
N GLY A 548 22.29 15.27 -2.93
CA GLY A 548 20.92 15.15 -2.41
C GLY A 548 20.81 14.96 -0.90
N ALA A 549 21.82 14.44 -0.22
CA ALA A 549 21.83 14.45 1.24
C ALA A 549 22.02 15.87 1.79
N ASN A 550 21.35 16.22 2.88
CA ASN A 550 21.42 17.55 3.50
C ASN A 550 21.68 17.51 5.00
N ASN A 551 21.71 16.32 5.59
CA ASN A 551 21.95 16.11 6.99
C ASN A 551 23.05 15.07 7.16
N VAL A 552 24.07 15.36 7.97
CA VAL A 552 25.05 14.36 8.38
C VAL A 552 24.65 13.87 9.76
N LYS A 553 24.45 12.57 9.91
CA LYS A 553 24.23 11.95 11.21
C LYS A 553 25.55 11.39 11.72
N ILE A 554 26.09 11.99 12.78
CA ILE A 554 27.31 11.51 13.45
C ILE A 554 26.92 10.66 14.64
N ASP A 555 27.28 9.37 14.60
CA ASP A 555 27.23 8.49 15.76
C ASP A 555 28.51 8.66 16.58
N LEU A 556 28.40 9.38 17.70
CA LEU A 556 29.54 9.68 18.58
C LEU A 556 30.11 8.42 19.26
N ASN A 557 29.38 7.31 19.29
CA ASN A 557 29.91 6.04 19.77
C ASN A 557 30.91 5.42 18.78
N LYS A 558 30.77 5.69 17.48
CA LYS A 558 31.73 5.27 16.45
C LYS A 558 32.94 6.19 16.40
N TYR A 559 32.74 7.49 16.63
CA TYR A 559 33.81 8.48 16.59
C TYR A 559 34.92 8.23 17.64
N ASN A 560 34.56 7.79 18.84
CA ASN A 560 35.53 7.52 19.91
C ASN A 560 36.23 6.15 19.79
N ALA A 561 35.91 5.36 18.76
CA ALA A 561 36.49 4.04 18.51
C ALA A 561 37.52 4.03 17.37
N SER A 562 37.62 5.14 16.63
CA SER A 562 38.62 5.44 15.58
C SER A 562 39.62 6.45 16.11
#